data_AF-A0A6J1CI56-F1
#
_entry.id   AF-A0A6J1CI56-F1
#
_cell.length_a   1.000
_cell.length_b   1.000
_cell.length_c   1.000
_cell.angle_alpha   90.00
_cell.angle_beta   90.00
_cell.angle_gamma   90.00
#
_symmetry.space_group_name_H-M   'P 1'
#
loop_
_entity.id
_entity.type
_entity.pdbx_description
1 polymer ?
#
loop_
_entity_poly.entity_id
_entity_poly.type
_entity_poly.pdbx_seq_one_letter_code
_entity_poly.pdbx_strand_id
1 'polypeptide(L)'
;MIILGGGLPKHHICNANMMRNGADYAVFINTAQEFDGSDSGAHPDEAVSWGKIQGSAKTVKVHCDATIAFPLLVAETFASRREKEKDVTAKVSGR
;
A
#
# COMPACT_ATOMS: atom_id res chain seq x y z
N MET A 1 -1.65 -3.93 -2.27
CA MET A 1 -0.70 -3.01 -2.94
C MET A 1 -0.18 -2.02 -1.92
N ILE A 2 1.11 -1.71 -1.94
CA ILE A 2 1.71 -0.61 -1.16
C ILE A 2 2.45 0.26 -2.18
N ILE A 3 2.07 1.53 -2.30
CA ILE A 3 2.60 2.46 -3.30
C ILE A 3 3.17 3.68 -2.58
N LEU A 4 4.43 3.98 -2.86
CA LEU A 4 5.15 5.14 -2.32
C LEU A 4 5.29 6.16 -3.46
N GLY A 5 4.66 7.33 -3.31
CA GLY A 5 4.58 8.36 -4.34
C GLY A 5 3.40 8.20 -5.32
N GLY A 6 3.59 8.68 -6.55
CA GLY A 6 2.58 8.70 -7.60
C GLY A 6 3.17 8.40 -8.98
N GLY A 7 2.55 8.93 -10.04
CA GLY A 7 3.04 8.84 -11.42
C GLY A 7 2.95 7.43 -12.02
N LEU A 8 3.85 7.14 -12.96
CA LEU A 8 3.85 5.89 -13.71
C LEU A 8 3.85 4.63 -12.83
N PRO A 9 4.66 4.51 -11.74
CA PRO A 9 4.63 3.34 -10.88
C PRO A 9 3.26 3.09 -10.26
N LYS A 10 2.56 4.15 -9.80
CA LYS A 10 1.20 4.05 -9.27
C LYS A 10 0.26 3.51 -10.33
N HIS A 11 0.20 4.18 -11.48
CA HIS A 11 -0.77 3.85 -12.53
C HIS A 11 -0.53 2.44 -13.08
N HIS A 12 0.72 2.05 -13.30
CA HIS A 12 1.06 0.74 -13.86
C HIS A 12 0.67 -0.41 -12.92
N ILE A 13 0.94 -0.29 -11.62
CA ILE A 13 0.55 -1.29 -10.62
C ILE A 13 -0.99 -1.39 -10.51
N CYS A 14 -1.69 -0.25 -10.47
CA CYS A 14 -3.15 -0.23 -10.41
C CYS A 14 -3.78 -0.85 -11.67
N ASN A 15 -3.27 -0.54 -12.86
CA ASN A 15 -3.73 -1.13 -14.12
C ASN A 15 -3.49 -2.64 -14.18
N ALA A 16 -2.36 -3.13 -13.67
CA ALA A 16 -2.12 -4.58 -13.58
C ALA A 16 -3.14 -5.27 -12.67
N ASN A 17 -3.54 -4.64 -11.56
CA ASN A 17 -4.55 -5.19 -10.66
C ASN A 17 -5.98 -5.11 -11.22
N MET A 18 -6.26 -4.18 -12.13
CA MET A 18 -7.53 -4.15 -12.87
C MET A 18 -7.80 -5.47 -13.60
N MET A 19 -6.76 -6.11 -14.14
CA MET A 19 -6.87 -7.38 -14.88
C MET A 19 -7.25 -8.59 -14.00
N ARG A 20 -7.19 -8.43 -12.68
CA ARG A 20 -7.62 -9.44 -11.68
C ARG A 20 -8.83 -8.96 -10.87
N ASN A 21 -9.66 -8.09 -11.45
CA ASN A 21 -10.84 -7.48 -10.82
C ASN A 21 -10.54 -6.63 -9.58
N GLY A 22 -9.37 -6.00 -9.57
CA GLY A 22 -8.94 -5.09 -8.53
C GLY A 22 -8.10 -5.74 -7.42
N ALA A 23 -7.39 -4.91 -6.68
CA ALA A 23 -6.65 -5.34 -5.49
C ALA A 23 -7.55 -5.41 -4.24
N ASP A 24 -7.31 -6.39 -3.36
CA ASP A 24 -8.05 -6.55 -2.08
C ASP A 24 -7.58 -5.57 -0.99
N TYR A 25 -6.37 -5.04 -1.13
CA TYR A 25 -5.75 -4.11 -0.17
C TYR A 25 -4.98 -3.03 -0.92
N ALA A 26 -5.04 -1.78 -0.45
CA ALA A 26 -4.25 -0.68 -1.00
C ALA A 26 -3.77 0.28 0.09
N VAL A 27 -2.48 0.58 0.11
CA VAL A 27 -1.86 1.62 0.93
C VAL A 27 -1.14 2.57 -0.01
N PHE A 28 -1.57 3.83 -0.05
CA PHE A 28 -0.90 4.89 -0.79
C PHE A 28 -0.21 5.84 0.19
N ILE A 29 1.07 6.11 0.00
CA ILE A 29 1.82 7.11 0.77
C ILE A 29 2.35 8.13 -0.23
N ASN A 30 1.74 9.31 -0.30
CA ASN A 30 2.19 10.37 -1.18
C ASN A 30 1.77 11.75 -0.69
N THR A 31 2.33 12.79 -1.29
CA THR A 31 2.07 14.20 -0.95
C THR A 31 1.07 14.86 -1.90
N ALA A 32 0.70 14.18 -2.98
CA ALA A 32 -0.14 14.72 -4.05
C ALA A 32 -1.59 14.94 -3.60
N GLN A 33 -2.17 16.03 -4.07
CA GLN A 33 -3.50 16.50 -3.71
C GLN A 33 -4.49 16.23 -4.84
N GLU A 34 -5.77 16.08 -4.50
CA GLU A 34 -6.81 15.71 -5.47
C GLU A 34 -7.24 16.87 -6.38
N PHE A 35 -7.05 18.13 -5.96
CA PHE A 35 -7.62 19.30 -6.65
C PHE A 35 -7.14 19.47 -8.10
N ASP A 36 -6.00 18.90 -8.47
CA ASP A 36 -5.44 18.99 -9.81
C ASP A 36 -5.94 17.88 -10.77
N GLY A 37 -6.76 16.95 -10.28
CA GLY A 37 -7.30 15.84 -11.06
C GLY A 37 -6.24 14.85 -11.56
N SER A 38 -5.04 14.83 -10.98
CA SER A 38 -3.98 13.92 -11.39
C SER A 38 -4.17 12.50 -10.84
N ASP A 39 -3.75 11.48 -11.60
CA ASP A 39 -3.72 10.10 -11.06
C ASP A 39 -2.85 10.02 -9.78
N SER A 40 -1.77 10.79 -9.71
CA SER A 40 -0.92 10.86 -8.51
C SER A 40 -1.69 11.32 -7.27
N GLY A 41 -2.56 12.32 -7.44
CA GLY A 41 -3.38 12.94 -6.41
C GLY A 41 -4.67 12.19 -6.08
N ALA A 42 -5.16 11.34 -6.98
CA ALA A 42 -6.39 10.58 -6.84
C ALA A 42 -6.56 9.86 -5.49
N HIS A 43 -7.76 9.95 -4.92
CA HIS A 43 -8.13 9.16 -3.74
C HIS A 43 -8.26 7.67 -4.13
N PRO A 44 -8.02 6.70 -3.22
CA PRO A 44 -8.26 5.28 -3.50
C PRO A 44 -9.66 4.97 -4.05
N ASP A 45 -10.67 5.77 -3.68
CA ASP A 45 -12.05 5.59 -4.16
C ASP A 45 -12.19 5.82 -5.67
N GLU A 46 -11.37 6.69 -6.27
CA GLU A 46 -11.29 6.83 -7.71
C GLU A 46 -10.76 5.54 -8.34
N ALA A 47 -9.71 4.94 -7.77
CA ALA A 47 -9.21 3.66 -8.27
C ALA A 47 -10.24 2.51 -8.13
N VAL A 48 -11.17 2.60 -7.18
CA VAL A 48 -12.32 1.68 -7.05
C VAL A 48 -13.30 1.87 -8.21
N SER A 49 -13.60 3.10 -8.63
CA SER A 49 -14.54 3.35 -9.75
C SER A 49 -14.06 2.77 -11.08
N TRP A 50 -12.75 2.62 -11.25
CA TRP A 50 -12.13 1.99 -12.42
C TRP A 50 -11.94 0.48 -12.30
N GLY A 51 -12.30 -0.13 -11.16
CA GLY A 51 -12.03 -1.56 -10.90
C GLY A 51 -10.54 -1.90 -10.71
N LYS A 52 -9.67 -0.88 -10.53
CA LYS A 52 -8.25 -1.08 -10.20
C LYS A 52 -8.08 -1.54 -8.75
N ILE A 53 -9.04 -1.18 -7.89
CA ILE A 53 -9.21 -1.67 -6.52
C ILE A 53 -10.61 -2.28 -6.40
N GLN A 54 -10.72 -3.37 -5.65
CA GLN A 54 -12.02 -4.03 -5.42
C GLN A 54 -12.91 -3.17 -4.50
N GLY A 55 -14.22 -3.14 -4.73
CA GLY A 55 -15.15 -2.35 -3.90
C GLY A 55 -15.21 -2.75 -2.42
N SER A 56 -14.83 -3.99 -2.08
CA SER A 56 -14.74 -4.48 -0.70
C SER A 56 -13.32 -4.37 -0.10
N ALA A 57 -12.38 -3.76 -0.83
CA ALA A 57 -10.99 -3.69 -0.41
C ALA A 57 -10.80 -2.77 0.81
N LYS A 58 -9.80 -3.09 1.64
CA LYS A 58 -9.36 -2.16 2.69
C LYS A 58 -8.29 -1.24 2.12
N THR A 59 -8.61 0.04 2.04
CA THR A 59 -7.75 1.07 1.44
C THR A 59 -7.40 2.15 2.44
N VAL A 60 -6.22 2.76 2.27
CA VAL A 60 -5.81 3.96 3.01
C VAL A 60 -4.87 4.80 2.15
N LYS A 61 -5.05 6.12 2.21
CA LYS A 61 -4.10 7.10 1.69
C LYS A 61 -3.52 7.89 2.86
N VAL A 62 -2.20 7.90 2.97
CA VAL A 62 -1.44 8.67 3.95
C VAL A 62 -0.82 9.86 3.23
N HIS A 63 -1.30 11.05 3.56
CA HIS A 63 -0.75 12.31 3.05
C HIS A 63 0.53 12.66 3.82
N CYS A 64 1.65 12.07 3.39
CA CYS A 64 2.95 12.24 4.04
C CYS A 64 4.08 11.94 3.06
N ASP A 65 5.27 12.48 3.35
CA ASP A 65 6.49 12.08 2.66
C ASP A 65 6.83 10.61 2.99
N ALA A 66 7.18 9.83 1.97
CA ALA A 66 7.51 8.42 2.13
C ALA A 66 8.70 8.20 3.07
N THR A 67 9.67 9.11 3.12
CA THR A 67 10.84 9.02 4.00
C THR A 67 10.48 9.11 5.49
N ILE A 68 9.33 9.70 5.82
CA ILE A 68 8.81 9.79 7.18
C ILE A 68 7.94 8.57 7.49
N ALA A 69 6.92 8.31 6.64
CA ALA A 69 5.91 7.30 6.95
C ALA A 69 6.40 5.86 6.71
N PHE A 70 7.20 5.61 5.68
CA PHE A 70 7.56 4.25 5.28
C PHE A 70 8.48 3.53 6.29
N PRO A 71 9.51 4.17 6.88
CA PRO A 71 10.31 3.51 7.91
C PRO A 71 9.49 3.08 9.13
N LEU A 72 8.55 3.93 9.57
CA LEU A 72 7.63 3.61 10.68
C LEU A 72 6.71 2.45 10.32
N LEU A 73 6.14 2.45 9.11
CA LEU A 73 5.32 1.35 8.61
C LEU A 73 6.11 0.04 8.60
N VAL A 74 7.35 0.05 8.13
CA VAL A 74 8.22 -1.14 8.11
C VAL A 74 8.54 -1.63 9.53
N ALA A 75 8.86 -0.73 10.46
CA ALA A 75 9.17 -1.07 11.85
C ALA A 75 8.00 -1.84 12.51
N GLU A 76 6.78 -1.33 12.41
CA GLU A 76 5.61 -1.88 13.08
C GLU A 76 4.97 -3.08 12.35
N THR A 77 5.27 -3.29 11.07
CA THR A 77 4.66 -4.38 10.28
C THR A 77 5.69 -5.43 9.90
N PHE A 78 6.48 -5.19 8.85
CA PHE A 78 7.40 -6.16 8.27
C PHE A 78 8.51 -6.58 9.25
N ALA A 79 9.14 -5.62 9.94
CA ALA A 79 10.21 -5.92 10.88
C ALA A 79 9.67 -6.62 12.14
N SER A 80 8.61 -6.09 12.75
CA SER A 80 7.93 -6.70 13.90
C SER A 80 7.50 -8.16 13.63
N ARG A 81 6.95 -8.42 12.44
CA ARG A 81 6.57 -9.78 12.03
C ARG A 81 7.76 -10.72 11.95
N ARG A 82 8.87 -10.28 11.35
CA ARG A 82 10.08 -11.08 11.19
C ARG A 82 10.68 -11.48 12.54
N GLU A 83 10.72 -10.58 13.52
CA GLU A 83 11.24 -10.92 14.85
C GLU A 83 10.34 -11.94 15.56
N LYS A 84 9.01 -11.79 15.48
CA LYS A 84 8.07 -12.78 16.02
C LYS A 84 8.23 -14.16 15.38
N GLU A 85 8.44 -14.22 14.07
CA GLU A 85 8.67 -15.49 13.35
C GLU A 85 9.98 -16.17 13.77
N LYS A 86 11.06 -15.38 14.00
CA LYS A 86 12.32 -15.92 14.54
C LYS A 86 12.13 -16.47 15.95
N ASP A 87 11.41 -15.76 16.81
CA ASP A 87 11.14 -16.20 18.18
C ASP A 87 10.36 -17.52 18.21
N VAL A 88 9.36 -17.67 17.33
CA VAL A 88 8.61 -18.92 17.19
C VAL A 88 9.52 -20.04 16.69
N THR A 89 10.34 -19.77 15.68
CA THR A 89 11.25 -20.79 15.11
C THR A 89 12.30 -21.24 16.12
N ALA A 90 12.87 -20.31 16.89
CA ALA A 90 13.83 -20.61 17.95
C ALA A 90 13.21 -21.49 19.05
N LYS A 91 11.97 -21.21 19.45
CA LYS A 91 11.22 -22.02 20.42
C LYS A 91 10.89 -23.44 19.91
N VAL A 92 10.66 -23.59 18.61
CA VAL A 92 10.36 -24.90 17.99
C VAL A 92 11.62 -25.75 17.80
N SER A 93 12.79 -25.15 17.59
CA SER A 93 14.04 -25.89 17.32
C SER A 93 14.78 -26.41 18.55
N GLY A 94 14.21 -26.31 19.76
CA GLY A 94 14.76 -26.96 20.96
C GLY A 94 16.14 -26.46 21.40
N ARG A 95 16.36 -25.14 21.35
CA ARG A 95 17.26 -24.45 22.29
C ARG A 95 16.42 -23.61 23.25
#